data_AF-A0A931B1P3-F1
#
_entry.id   AF-A0A931B1P3-F1
#
_cell.length_a   1.000
_cell.length_b   1.000
_cell.length_c   1.000
_cell.angle_alpha   90.00
_cell.angle_beta   90.00
_cell.angle_gamma   90.00
#
_symmetry.space_group_name_H-M   'P 1'
#
loop_
_entity.id
_entity.type
_entity.pdbx_description
1 polymer ?
#
loop_
_entity_poly.entity_id
_entity_poly.type
_entity_poly.pdbx_seq_one_letter_code
_entity_poly.pdbx_strand_id
1 'polypeptide(L)'
;MTTPVAGPHPADPVDFRPATTLVGHVVRGVRDEQLDAPTPCGGITVAALLDHIDGLCLAFAAAARKEQLPDGGRARTPDASRLGDDWRDRLPERLDALAAAWEPTEAWTGVTTVGGLDLPAEIAGAAGLDEVLVHGWDLAAATGQPFPAHDGTDDPAINAAYAWAWSIAEQNPAGLPGLFGPPVTVPNDAPPLHRLLGVTGRDPGWAAADR
;
A
#
# COMPACT_ATOMS: atom_id res chain seq x y z
N MET A 1 5.21 -39.84 -14.73
CA MET A 1 4.10 -38.85 -14.72
C MET A 1 4.24 -38.07 -13.44
N THR A 2 4.89 -36.91 -13.51
CA THR A 2 4.98 -35.95 -12.42
C THR A 2 3.60 -35.33 -12.20
N THR A 3 3.07 -35.45 -10.99
CA THR A 3 1.88 -34.73 -10.55
C THR A 3 2.13 -33.23 -10.70
N PRO A 4 1.14 -32.42 -11.16
CA PRO A 4 1.28 -30.97 -11.10
C PRO A 4 1.31 -30.56 -9.62
N VAL A 5 2.32 -29.79 -9.23
CA VAL A 5 2.29 -29.03 -7.98
C VAL A 5 1.15 -28.04 -8.14
N ALA A 6 0.14 -28.13 -7.28
CA ALA A 6 -0.92 -27.13 -7.21
C ALA A 6 -0.26 -25.76 -6.97
N GLY A 7 -0.60 -24.78 -7.81
CA GLY A 7 -0.21 -23.38 -7.56
C GLY A 7 -0.75 -22.91 -6.20
N PRO A 8 -0.26 -21.77 -5.69
CA PRO A 8 -0.75 -21.22 -4.43
C PRO A 8 -2.29 -21.15 -4.47
N HIS A 9 -2.93 -21.68 -3.42
CA HIS A 9 -4.36 -21.51 -3.23
C HIS A 9 -4.71 -20.02 -3.36
N PRO A 10 -5.84 -19.65 -3.99
CA PRO A 10 -6.29 -18.26 -3.95
C PRO A 10 -6.33 -17.84 -2.47
N ALA A 11 -5.61 -16.78 -2.13
CA ALA A 11 -5.75 -16.20 -0.81
C ALA A 11 -7.22 -15.86 -0.62
N ASP A 12 -7.81 -16.28 0.50
CA ASP A 12 -9.19 -15.92 0.83
C ASP A 12 -9.33 -14.39 0.75
N PRO A 13 -10.46 -13.86 0.25
CA PRO A 13 -10.71 -12.43 0.22
C PRO A 13 -10.40 -11.78 1.58
N VAL A 14 -9.56 -10.74 1.56
CA VAL A 14 -9.15 -10.02 2.76
C VAL A 14 -9.86 -8.67 2.80
N ASP A 15 -10.46 -8.33 3.93
CA ASP A 15 -11.15 -7.06 4.09
C ASP A 15 -10.14 -5.89 4.12
N PHE A 16 -10.27 -4.96 3.17
CA PHE A 16 -9.49 -3.72 3.11
C PHE A 16 -9.89 -2.72 4.18
N ARG A 17 -11.13 -2.79 4.68
CA ARG A 17 -11.75 -1.74 5.50
C ARG A 17 -10.95 -1.38 6.76
N PRO A 18 -10.39 -2.32 7.55
CA PRO A 18 -9.58 -1.96 8.71
C PRO A 18 -8.38 -1.09 8.33
N ALA A 19 -7.64 -1.49 7.29
CA ALA A 19 -6.46 -0.77 6.82
C ALA A 19 -6.84 0.60 6.25
N THR A 20 -7.83 0.68 5.37
CA THR A 20 -8.23 1.94 4.74
C THR A 20 -8.84 2.93 5.74
N THR A 21 -9.60 2.44 6.74
CA THR A 21 -10.12 3.27 7.84
C THR A 21 -8.98 3.87 8.65
N LEU A 22 -7.98 3.05 8.99
CA LEU A 22 -6.80 3.52 9.70
C LEU A 22 -6.07 4.62 8.91
N VAL A 23 -5.79 4.39 7.63
CA VAL A 23 -5.12 5.40 6.79
C VAL A 23 -5.98 6.65 6.64
N GLY A 24 -7.31 6.52 6.56
CA GLY A 24 -8.22 7.66 6.54
C GLY A 24 -8.14 8.52 7.81
N HIS A 25 -7.88 7.91 8.98
CA HIS A 25 -7.61 8.67 10.20
C HIS A 25 -6.26 9.40 10.14
N VAL A 26 -5.21 8.76 9.64
CA VAL A 26 -3.89 9.39 9.47
C VAL A 26 -3.98 10.58 8.52
N VAL A 27 -4.67 10.44 7.38
CA VAL A 27 -4.88 11.53 6.41
C VAL A 27 -5.55 12.73 7.08
N ARG A 28 -6.62 12.50 7.86
CA ARG A 28 -7.32 13.60 8.57
C ARG A 28 -6.43 14.31 9.59
N GLY A 29 -5.45 13.61 10.17
CA GLY A 29 -4.50 14.15 11.14
C GLY A 29 -3.33 14.94 10.54
N VAL A 30 -3.11 14.87 9.22
CA VAL A 30 -2.06 15.65 8.55
C VAL A 30 -2.38 17.13 8.64
N ARG A 31 -1.40 17.95 9.06
CA ARG A 31 -1.51 19.42 9.11
C ARG A 31 -0.83 20.05 7.90
N ASP A 32 -1.30 21.22 7.48
CA ASP A 32 -0.84 21.85 6.24
C ASP A 32 0.65 22.20 6.27
N GLU A 33 1.20 22.57 7.44
CA GLU A 33 2.63 22.83 7.61
C GLU A 33 3.53 21.59 7.44
N GLN A 34 2.94 20.38 7.38
CA GLN A 34 3.67 19.12 7.19
C GLN A 34 3.76 18.72 5.72
N LEU A 35 3.07 19.40 4.80
CA LEU A 35 2.95 19.00 3.40
C LEU A 35 4.30 18.91 2.67
N ASP A 36 5.29 19.73 3.05
CA ASP A 36 6.66 19.72 2.50
C ASP A 36 7.65 18.86 3.32
N ALA A 37 7.18 18.15 4.34
CA ALA A 37 8.01 17.26 5.14
C ALA A 37 8.49 16.06 4.29
N PRO A 38 9.71 15.54 4.56
CA PRO A 38 10.19 14.36 3.86
C PRO A 38 9.42 13.12 4.35
N THR A 39 9.32 12.11 3.50
CA THR A 39 8.76 10.80 3.85
C THR A 39 9.85 9.72 3.83
N PRO A 40 9.58 8.52 4.38
CA PRO A 40 10.45 7.36 4.19
C PRO A 40 10.65 6.97 2.71
N CYS A 41 9.71 7.34 1.82
CA CYS A 41 9.77 7.15 0.37
C CYS A 41 10.74 8.12 -0.34
N GLY A 42 12.00 8.19 0.12
CA GLY A 42 13.10 9.04 -0.36
C GLY A 42 12.80 9.98 -1.55
N GLY A 43 12.80 11.29 -1.30
CA GLY A 43 12.55 12.31 -2.33
C GLY A 43 11.07 12.63 -2.58
N ILE A 44 10.15 11.94 -1.90
CA ILE A 44 8.71 12.22 -1.92
C ILE A 44 8.33 13.02 -0.66
N THR A 45 7.64 14.16 -0.85
CA THR A 45 7.07 14.95 0.24
C THR A 45 5.73 14.37 0.71
N VAL A 46 5.25 14.79 1.88
CA VAL A 46 3.91 14.39 2.37
C VAL A 46 2.81 14.73 1.35
N ALA A 47 2.84 15.91 0.74
CA ALA A 47 1.85 16.27 -0.28
C ALA A 47 1.88 15.36 -1.52
N ALA A 48 3.08 15.01 -1.99
CA ALA A 48 3.23 14.10 -3.11
C ALA A 48 2.78 12.67 -2.72
N LEU A 49 3.05 12.23 -1.49
CA LEU A 49 2.58 10.94 -0.98
C LEU A 49 1.04 10.89 -0.88
N LEU A 50 0.40 11.98 -0.48
CA LEU A 50 -1.06 12.07 -0.48
C LEU A 50 -1.65 11.99 -1.90
N ASP A 51 -1.04 12.64 -2.90
CA ASP A 51 -1.42 12.47 -4.33
C ASP A 51 -1.23 11.02 -4.80
N HIS A 52 -0.16 10.36 -4.36
CA HIS A 52 0.08 8.93 -4.64
C HIS A 52 -1.03 8.05 -4.06
N ILE A 53 -1.38 8.26 -2.79
CA ILE A 53 -2.47 7.55 -2.11
C ILE A 53 -3.81 7.78 -2.82
N ASP A 54 -4.06 8.98 -3.34
CA ASP A 54 -5.27 9.25 -4.12
C ASP A 54 -5.30 8.45 -5.43
N GLY A 55 -4.16 8.41 -6.12
CA GLY A 55 -3.99 7.67 -7.37
C GLY A 55 -4.11 6.16 -7.21
N LEU A 56 -3.48 5.58 -6.18
CA LEU A 56 -3.58 4.15 -5.92
C LEU A 56 -5.02 3.77 -5.53
N CYS A 57 -5.74 4.58 -4.76
CA CYS A 57 -7.14 4.29 -4.42
C CYS A 57 -8.01 4.15 -5.67
N LEU A 58 -7.84 5.05 -6.65
CA LEU A 58 -8.50 4.93 -7.95
C LEU A 58 -8.11 3.68 -8.71
N ALA A 59 -6.80 3.44 -8.84
CA ALA A 59 -6.27 2.34 -9.65
C ALA A 59 -6.73 0.98 -9.11
N PHE A 60 -6.60 0.76 -7.81
CA PHE A 60 -6.98 -0.50 -7.18
C PHE A 60 -8.50 -0.67 -7.05
N ALA A 61 -9.28 0.41 -6.93
CA ALA A 61 -10.75 0.31 -6.99
C ALA A 61 -11.24 -0.07 -8.39
N ALA A 62 -10.63 0.51 -9.44
CA ALA A 62 -10.91 0.13 -10.83
C ALA A 62 -10.49 -1.32 -11.11
N ALA A 63 -9.34 -1.75 -10.58
CA ALA A 63 -8.88 -3.14 -10.70
C ALA A 63 -9.88 -4.11 -10.06
N ALA A 64 -10.39 -3.83 -8.87
CA ALA A 64 -11.39 -4.67 -8.21
C ALA A 64 -12.68 -4.83 -9.05
N ARG A 65 -13.07 -3.75 -9.74
CA ARG A 65 -14.25 -3.70 -10.62
C ARG A 65 -13.98 -4.19 -12.04
N LYS A 66 -12.71 -4.48 -12.38
CA LYS A 66 -12.24 -4.82 -13.74
C LYS A 66 -12.58 -3.72 -14.76
N GLU A 67 -12.51 -2.47 -14.31
CA GLU A 67 -12.78 -1.28 -15.11
C GLU A 67 -11.49 -0.78 -15.77
N GLN A 68 -11.58 -0.38 -17.05
CA GLN A 68 -10.47 0.26 -17.73
C GLN A 68 -10.41 1.74 -17.37
N LEU A 69 -9.28 2.18 -16.82
CA LEU A 69 -9.01 3.60 -16.61
C LEU A 69 -8.66 4.29 -17.94
N PRO A 70 -9.03 5.57 -18.14
CA PRO A 70 -8.77 6.30 -19.39
C PRO A 70 -7.28 6.41 -19.78
N ASP A 71 -6.39 6.40 -18.79
CA ASP A 71 -4.93 6.41 -18.97
C ASP A 71 -4.30 5.00 -19.03
N GLY A 72 -5.15 3.97 -19.09
CA GLY A 72 -4.74 2.56 -19.06
C GLY A 72 -4.31 2.07 -17.68
N GLY A 73 -4.56 2.83 -16.62
CA GLY A 73 -4.21 2.45 -15.24
C GLY A 73 -2.70 2.45 -14.99
N ARG A 74 -1.95 3.24 -15.76
CA ARG A 74 -0.49 3.36 -15.62
C ARG A 74 -0.13 3.99 -14.28
N ALA A 75 0.92 3.47 -13.63
CA ALA A 75 1.45 4.07 -12.43
C ALA A 75 1.85 5.53 -12.70
N ARG A 76 1.41 6.44 -11.83
CA ARG A 76 1.70 7.87 -11.92
C ARG A 76 2.85 8.22 -10.97
N THR A 77 3.74 9.09 -11.41
CA THR A 77 4.75 9.66 -10.52
C THR A 77 4.06 10.57 -9.51
N PRO A 78 4.30 10.41 -8.19
CA PRO A 78 3.76 11.28 -7.15
C PRO A 78 4.04 12.76 -7.42
N ASP A 79 3.04 13.63 -7.24
CA ASP A 79 3.16 15.07 -7.56
C ASP A 79 2.29 15.93 -6.63
N ALA A 80 2.94 16.72 -5.79
CA ALA A 80 2.28 17.60 -4.84
C ALA A 80 1.34 18.62 -5.51
N SER A 81 1.59 19.01 -6.78
CA SER A 81 0.77 20.01 -7.47
C SER A 81 -0.64 19.52 -7.81
N ARG A 82 -0.91 18.21 -7.72
CA ARG A 82 -2.20 17.59 -8.03
C ARG A 82 -3.07 17.30 -6.82
N LEU A 83 -2.57 17.52 -5.61
CA LEU A 83 -3.26 17.17 -4.38
C LEU A 83 -4.65 17.84 -4.28
N GLY A 84 -4.78 19.08 -4.78
CA GLY A 84 -5.97 19.91 -4.58
C GLY A 84 -6.13 20.35 -3.13
N ASP A 85 -7.11 21.20 -2.82
CA ASP A 85 -7.32 21.71 -1.46
C ASP A 85 -8.32 20.86 -0.64
N ASP A 86 -9.10 20.01 -1.31
CA ASP A 86 -10.16 19.14 -0.77
C ASP A 86 -9.64 17.75 -0.32
N TRP A 87 -8.32 17.52 -0.39
CA TRP A 87 -7.70 16.22 -0.16
C TRP A 87 -8.08 15.60 1.19
N ARG A 88 -8.26 16.40 2.24
CA ARG A 88 -8.54 15.93 3.59
C ARG A 88 -9.92 15.25 3.71
N ASP A 89 -10.84 15.60 2.83
CA ASP A 89 -12.17 14.99 2.73
C ASP A 89 -12.21 13.93 1.62
N ARG A 90 -11.65 14.24 0.44
CA ARG A 90 -11.66 13.35 -0.72
C ARG A 90 -10.92 12.03 -0.50
N LEU A 91 -9.76 12.05 0.17
CA LEU A 91 -8.93 10.87 0.35
C LEU A 91 -9.58 9.81 1.27
N PRO A 92 -10.16 10.18 2.43
CA PRO A 92 -10.95 9.22 3.21
C PRO A 92 -12.11 8.61 2.42
N GLU A 93 -12.83 9.38 1.60
CA GLU A 93 -13.91 8.85 0.75
C GLU A 93 -13.37 7.88 -0.32
N ARG A 94 -12.20 8.18 -0.89
CA ARG A 94 -11.50 7.29 -1.84
C ARG A 94 -11.08 5.97 -1.20
N LEU A 95 -10.57 6.03 0.03
CA LEU A 95 -10.19 4.88 0.84
C LEU A 95 -11.41 4.00 1.21
N ASP A 96 -12.55 4.63 1.53
CA ASP A 96 -13.81 3.92 1.76
C ASP A 96 -14.32 3.26 0.47
N ALA A 97 -14.23 3.94 -0.66
CA ALA A 97 -14.63 3.42 -1.97
C ALA A 97 -13.72 2.28 -2.44
N LEU A 98 -12.42 2.33 -2.14
CA LEU A 98 -11.47 1.25 -2.37
C LEU A 98 -11.87 0.00 -1.58
N ALA A 99 -12.13 0.14 -0.29
CA ALA A 99 -12.55 -0.99 0.54
C ALA A 99 -13.87 -1.60 0.05
N ALA A 100 -14.85 -0.77 -0.31
CA ALA A 100 -16.10 -1.25 -0.88
C ALA A 100 -15.92 -1.99 -2.22
N ALA A 101 -14.93 -1.61 -3.02
CA ALA A 101 -14.68 -2.25 -4.31
C ALA A 101 -14.11 -3.67 -4.16
N TRP A 102 -13.31 -3.92 -3.11
CA TRP A 102 -12.69 -5.22 -2.82
C TRP A 102 -13.54 -6.13 -1.89
N GLU A 103 -14.66 -5.64 -1.37
CA GLU A 103 -15.58 -6.43 -0.54
C GLU A 103 -16.16 -7.67 -1.27
N PRO A 104 -16.65 -7.57 -2.53
CA PRO A 104 -17.23 -8.72 -3.21
C PRO A 104 -16.17 -9.79 -3.51
N THR A 105 -16.51 -11.05 -3.27
CA THR A 105 -15.61 -12.19 -3.56
C THR A 105 -15.16 -12.24 -5.02
N GLU A 106 -16.00 -11.76 -5.95
CA GLU A 106 -15.73 -11.71 -7.38
C GLU A 106 -14.59 -10.76 -7.72
N ALA A 107 -14.32 -9.74 -6.89
CA ALA A 107 -13.19 -8.81 -7.06
C ALA A 107 -11.84 -9.55 -6.96
N TRP A 108 -11.78 -10.66 -6.24
CA TRP A 108 -10.58 -11.47 -6.00
C TRP A 108 -10.37 -12.59 -7.01
N THR A 109 -11.17 -12.64 -8.08
CA THR A 109 -11.12 -13.73 -9.06
C THR A 109 -10.93 -13.23 -10.48
N GLY A 110 -10.21 -14.04 -11.27
CA GLY A 110 -9.94 -13.76 -12.68
C GLY A 110 -8.73 -12.86 -12.87
N VAL A 111 -8.69 -12.18 -14.01
CA VAL A 111 -7.61 -11.26 -14.38
C VAL A 111 -8.11 -9.82 -14.22
N THR A 112 -7.24 -8.97 -13.70
CA THR A 112 -7.45 -7.52 -13.65
C THR A 112 -6.21 -6.78 -14.11
N THR A 113 -6.33 -5.46 -14.28
CA THR A 113 -5.24 -4.59 -14.73
C THR A 113 -4.93 -3.53 -13.68
N VAL A 114 -3.68 -3.44 -13.24
CA VAL A 114 -3.20 -2.34 -12.38
C VAL A 114 -1.76 -1.98 -12.76
N GLY A 115 -1.39 -0.71 -12.72
CA GLY A 115 -0.07 -0.26 -13.15
C GLY A 115 0.23 -0.49 -14.64
N GLY A 116 -0.80 -0.75 -15.47
CA GLY A 116 -0.67 -1.17 -16.87
C GLY A 116 -0.25 -2.64 -17.06
N LEU A 117 -0.34 -3.47 -16.01
CA LEU A 117 -0.04 -4.89 -16.05
C LEU A 117 -1.31 -5.71 -15.81
N ASP A 118 -1.49 -6.75 -16.61
CA ASP A 118 -2.54 -7.77 -16.38
C ASP A 118 -2.01 -8.84 -15.43
N LEU A 119 -2.75 -9.11 -14.36
CA LEU A 119 -2.36 -10.03 -13.30
C LEU A 119 -3.58 -10.71 -12.67
N PRO A 120 -3.41 -11.85 -11.98
CA PRO A 120 -4.48 -12.45 -11.20
C PRO A 120 -4.98 -11.46 -10.13
N ALA A 121 -6.30 -11.37 -9.98
CA ALA A 121 -6.94 -10.36 -9.15
C ALA A 121 -6.57 -10.50 -7.66
N GLU A 122 -6.33 -11.72 -7.18
CA GLU A 122 -5.83 -12.00 -5.84
C GLU A 122 -4.44 -11.40 -5.57
N ILE A 123 -3.58 -11.36 -6.60
CA ILE A 123 -2.25 -10.73 -6.51
C ILE A 123 -2.41 -9.21 -6.49
N ALA A 124 -3.32 -8.66 -7.30
CA ALA A 124 -3.64 -7.23 -7.25
C ALA A 124 -4.23 -6.81 -5.89
N GLY A 125 -5.07 -7.66 -5.27
CA GLY A 125 -5.61 -7.41 -3.93
C GLY A 125 -4.51 -7.37 -2.86
N ALA A 126 -3.60 -8.34 -2.87
CA ALA A 126 -2.47 -8.35 -1.94
C ALA A 126 -1.52 -7.16 -2.13
N ALA A 127 -1.23 -6.79 -3.39
CA ALA A 127 -0.47 -5.58 -3.72
C ALA A 127 -1.17 -4.29 -3.26
N GLY A 128 -2.49 -4.22 -3.39
CA GLY A 128 -3.27 -3.08 -2.92
C GLY A 128 -3.26 -2.92 -1.40
N LEU A 129 -3.25 -4.03 -0.65
CA LEU A 129 -3.10 -4.02 0.80
C LEU A 129 -1.70 -3.54 1.22
N ASP A 130 -0.65 -3.98 0.53
CA ASP A 130 0.71 -3.46 0.73
C ASP A 130 0.78 -1.96 0.52
N GLU A 131 0.29 -1.46 -0.63
CA GLU A 131 0.25 -0.03 -0.94
C GLU A 131 -0.49 0.79 0.14
N VAL A 132 -1.65 0.33 0.61
CA VAL A 132 -2.40 1.01 1.67
C VAL A 132 -1.64 1.00 2.99
N LEU A 133 -1.13 -0.15 3.42
CA LEU A 133 -0.49 -0.29 4.73
C LEU A 133 0.87 0.40 4.80
N VAL A 134 1.72 0.21 3.80
CA VAL A 134 3.08 0.75 3.76
C VAL A 134 3.02 2.27 3.60
N HIS A 135 2.23 2.80 2.66
CA HIS A 135 2.13 4.25 2.49
C HIS A 135 1.30 4.95 3.57
N GLY A 136 0.34 4.24 4.17
CA GLY A 136 -0.31 4.67 5.40
C GLY A 136 0.68 4.86 6.54
N TRP A 137 1.60 3.91 6.71
CA TRP A 137 2.69 4.02 7.68
C TRP A 137 3.68 5.13 7.30
N ASP A 138 4.09 5.23 6.03
CA ASP A 138 5.01 6.27 5.55
C ASP A 138 4.48 7.67 5.90
N LEU A 139 3.16 7.88 5.71
CA LEU A 139 2.47 9.11 6.05
C LEU A 139 2.42 9.36 7.56
N ALA A 140 2.10 8.34 8.35
CA ALA A 140 2.05 8.43 9.80
C ALA A 140 3.42 8.77 10.38
N ALA A 141 4.47 8.09 9.93
CA ALA A 141 5.86 8.31 10.31
C ALA A 141 6.29 9.75 9.96
N ALA A 142 6.04 10.20 8.73
CA ALA A 142 6.39 11.57 8.28
C ALA A 142 5.66 12.67 9.05
N THR A 143 4.49 12.37 9.62
CA THR A 143 3.64 13.36 10.31
C THR A 143 3.64 13.21 11.83
N GLY A 144 4.42 12.27 12.38
CA GLY A 144 4.53 12.02 13.82
C GLY A 144 3.26 11.42 14.43
N GLN A 145 2.44 10.75 13.63
CA GLN A 145 1.20 10.10 14.06
C GLN A 145 1.45 8.64 14.45
N PRO A 146 0.72 8.08 15.43
CA PRO A 146 0.78 6.66 15.72
C PRO A 146 0.15 5.84 14.58
N PHE A 147 0.68 4.64 14.34
CA PHE A 147 0.12 3.68 13.40
C PHE A 147 -0.19 2.35 14.12
N PRO A 148 -1.42 2.10 14.58
CA PRO A 148 -1.79 1.02 15.51
C PRO A 148 -1.40 -0.40 15.09
N ALA A 149 -1.18 -0.66 13.79
CA ALA A 149 -0.67 -1.94 13.30
C ALA A 149 0.73 -2.34 13.85
N HIS A 150 1.33 -1.51 14.71
CA HIS A 150 2.53 -1.81 15.50
C HIS A 150 2.29 -2.65 16.76
N ASP A 151 1.05 -2.90 17.19
CA ASP A 151 0.75 -3.52 18.50
C ASP A 151 1.04 -5.03 18.59
N GLY A 152 1.47 -5.65 17.48
CA GLY A 152 1.84 -7.07 17.43
C GLY A 152 0.67 -8.02 17.22
N THR A 153 -0.54 -7.50 16.99
CA THR A 153 -1.71 -8.33 16.66
C THR A 153 -1.55 -8.96 15.28
N ASP A 154 -1.97 -10.22 15.16
CA ASP A 154 -2.03 -10.91 13.88
C ASP A 154 -3.16 -10.31 13.02
N ASP A 155 -2.81 -9.74 11.87
CA ASP A 155 -3.73 -9.03 10.99
C ASP A 155 -3.70 -9.67 9.58
N PRO A 156 -4.84 -10.17 9.07
CA PRO A 156 -4.90 -10.79 7.75
C PRO A 156 -4.42 -9.88 6.61
N ALA A 157 -4.65 -8.57 6.68
CA ALA A 157 -4.20 -7.62 5.67
C ALA A 157 -2.68 -7.47 5.67
N ILE A 158 -2.05 -7.38 6.86
CA ILE A 158 -0.60 -7.34 6.98
C ILE A 158 0.03 -8.64 6.48
N ASN A 159 -0.59 -9.78 6.80
CA ASN A 159 -0.09 -11.09 6.37
C ASN A 159 -0.16 -11.26 4.84
N ALA A 160 -1.27 -10.85 4.21
CA ALA A 160 -1.43 -10.90 2.76
C ALA A 160 -0.43 -9.97 2.06
N ALA A 161 -0.30 -8.72 2.53
CA ALA A 161 0.68 -7.77 2.04
C ALA A 161 2.12 -8.32 2.19
N TYR A 162 2.47 -8.88 3.35
CA TYR A 162 3.79 -9.43 3.62
C TYR A 162 4.13 -10.61 2.72
N ALA A 163 3.21 -11.56 2.56
CA ALA A 163 3.42 -12.72 1.70
C ALA A 163 3.70 -12.29 0.24
N TRP A 164 2.94 -11.31 -0.26
CA TRP A 164 3.16 -10.75 -1.58
C TRP A 164 4.49 -9.99 -1.67
N ALA A 165 4.75 -9.04 -0.77
CA ALA A 165 5.97 -8.24 -0.77
C ALA A 165 7.23 -9.09 -0.65
N TRP A 166 7.19 -10.14 0.18
CA TRP A 166 8.27 -11.12 0.29
C TRP A 166 8.55 -11.85 -1.02
N SER A 167 7.51 -12.30 -1.72
CA SER A 167 7.68 -13.00 -3.00
C SER A 167 8.37 -12.12 -4.06
N ILE A 168 8.14 -10.80 -4.02
CA ILE A 168 8.80 -9.83 -4.90
C ILE A 168 10.24 -9.58 -4.44
N ALA A 169 10.46 -9.35 -3.15
CA ALA A 169 11.78 -9.05 -2.59
C ALA A 169 12.77 -10.22 -2.74
N GLU A 170 12.30 -11.46 -2.59
CA GLU A 170 13.11 -12.68 -2.79
C GLU A 170 13.71 -12.73 -4.21
N GLN A 171 12.93 -12.30 -5.21
CA GLN A 171 13.38 -12.23 -6.61
C GLN A 171 14.21 -10.98 -6.91
N ASN A 172 14.17 -9.96 -6.04
CA ASN A 172 14.78 -8.65 -6.24
C ASN A 172 15.56 -8.20 -4.98
N PRO A 173 16.65 -8.89 -4.59
CA PRO A 173 17.36 -8.63 -3.33
C PRO A 173 18.04 -7.25 -3.27
N ALA A 174 18.24 -6.58 -4.42
CA ALA A 174 18.74 -5.21 -4.50
C ALA A 174 17.62 -4.14 -4.48
N GLY A 175 16.37 -4.56 -4.24
CA GLY A 175 15.19 -3.74 -4.45
C GLY A 175 14.72 -3.73 -5.90
N LEU A 176 13.52 -3.18 -6.11
CA LEU A 176 12.92 -2.99 -7.43
C LEU A 176 12.58 -1.49 -7.59
N PRO A 177 13.35 -0.73 -8.38
CA PRO A 177 13.16 0.72 -8.50
C PRO A 177 11.71 1.10 -8.83
N GLY A 178 11.16 2.02 -8.05
CA GLY A 178 9.77 2.46 -8.20
C GLY A 178 8.74 1.61 -7.46
N LEU A 179 9.13 0.47 -6.87
CA LEU A 179 8.27 -0.36 -6.02
C LEU A 179 8.84 -0.50 -4.60
N PHE A 180 10.02 -1.15 -4.48
CA PHE A 180 10.66 -1.42 -3.18
C PHE A 180 12.14 -1.01 -3.17
N GLY A 181 12.60 -0.56 -2.02
CA GLY A 181 14.03 -0.44 -1.73
C GLY A 181 14.67 -1.81 -1.46
N PRO A 182 16.00 -1.88 -1.30
CA PRO A 182 16.65 -3.08 -0.77
C PRO A 182 16.05 -3.45 0.60
N PRO A 183 15.73 -4.72 0.87
CA PRO A 183 15.17 -5.13 2.15
C PRO A 183 16.07 -4.74 3.34
N VAL A 184 15.44 -4.22 4.39
CA VAL A 184 16.09 -3.89 5.66
C VAL A 184 15.95 -5.06 6.62
N THR A 185 17.01 -5.39 7.35
CA THR A 185 16.98 -6.49 8.32
C THR A 185 16.12 -6.11 9.52
N VAL A 186 15.10 -6.91 9.80
CA VAL A 186 14.21 -6.78 10.95
C VAL A 186 14.19 -8.12 11.70
N PRO A 187 14.18 -8.13 13.06
CA PRO A 187 14.08 -9.37 13.83
C PRO A 187 12.85 -10.20 13.43
N ASN A 188 12.99 -11.53 13.42
CA ASN A 188 11.89 -12.43 13.03
C ASN A 188 10.71 -12.40 14.01
N ASP A 189 10.95 -11.99 15.25
CA ASP A 189 9.96 -11.79 16.31
C ASP A 189 9.46 -10.34 16.41
N ALA A 190 9.86 -9.47 15.48
CA ALA A 190 9.32 -8.12 15.40
C ALA A 190 7.82 -8.13 15.02
N PRO A 191 7.06 -7.08 15.38
CA PRO A 191 5.66 -6.93 14.99
C PRO A 191 5.45 -7.19 13.49
N PRO A 192 4.33 -7.81 13.08
CA PRO A 192 4.06 -8.11 11.67
C PRO A 192 4.27 -6.94 10.71
N LEU A 193 3.80 -5.74 11.07
CA LEU A 193 4.02 -4.55 10.26
C LEU A 193 5.50 -4.22 10.08
N HIS A 194 6.34 -4.38 11.10
CA HIS A 194 7.78 -4.10 10.98
C HIS A 194 8.44 -5.03 9.96
N ARG A 195 8.01 -6.30 9.91
CA ARG A 195 8.52 -7.27 8.93
C ARG A 195 8.06 -6.91 7.51
N LEU A 196 6.82 -6.44 7.34
CA LEU A 196 6.32 -5.86 6.08
C LEU A 196 7.14 -4.64 5.64
N LEU A 197 7.39 -3.70 6.54
CA LEU A 197 8.22 -2.52 6.26
C LEU A 197 9.64 -2.92 5.88
N GLY A 198 10.26 -3.83 6.65
CA GLY A 198 11.61 -4.30 6.38
C GLY A 198 11.74 -4.94 4.99
N VAL A 199 10.81 -5.80 4.60
CA VAL A 199 10.87 -6.47 3.29
C VAL A 199 10.66 -5.50 2.11
N THR A 200 9.92 -4.41 2.30
CA THR A 200 9.71 -3.36 1.30
C THR A 200 10.81 -2.29 1.30
N GLY A 201 11.84 -2.47 2.13
CA GLY A 201 13.02 -1.60 2.24
C GLY A 201 12.81 -0.36 3.11
N ARG A 202 11.74 -0.31 3.91
CA ARG A 202 11.51 0.73 4.91
C ARG A 202 12.22 0.35 6.22
N ASP A 203 12.76 1.35 6.90
CA ASP A 203 13.25 1.20 8.28
C ASP A 203 12.10 1.48 9.25
N PRO A 204 11.60 0.49 10.03
CA PRO A 204 10.54 0.72 11.02
C PRO A 204 10.91 1.77 12.09
N GLY A 205 12.20 2.02 12.30
CA GLY A 205 12.72 3.06 13.20
C GLY A 205 12.90 4.42 12.53
N TRP A 206 12.40 4.61 11.31
CA TRP A 206 12.57 5.87 10.59
C TRP A 206 12.04 7.05 11.41
N ALA A 207 12.86 8.09 11.47
CA ALA A 207 12.50 9.41 11.94
C ALA A 207 13.01 10.42 10.93
N ALA A 208 12.26 11.49 10.69
CA ALA A 208 12.78 12.62 9.93
C ALA A 208 14.03 13.12 10.66
N ALA A 209 15.15 13.24 9.93
CA ALA A 209 16.33 13.89 10.50
C ALA A 209 15.95 15.31 10.92
N ASP A 210 16.29 15.69 12.16
CA ASP A 210 16.12 17.06 12.63
C ASP A 210 16.74 18.02 11.61
N ARG A 211 15.91 18.90 11.02
CA ARG A 211 16.36 19.95 10.10
C ARG A 211 16.97 21.12 10.87
#